data_AF-A0A6N7FEU6-F1
#
_entry.id   AF-A0A6N7FEU6-F1
#
_cell.length_a   1.000
_cell.length_b   1.000
_cell.length_c   1.000
_cell.angle_alpha   90.00
_cell.angle_beta   90.00
_cell.angle_gamma   90.00
#
_symmetry.space_group_name_H-M   'P 1'
#
loop_
_entity.id
_entity.type
_entity.pdbx_description
1 polymer ?
#
loop_
_entity_poly.entity_id
_entity_poly.type
_entity_poly.pdbx_seq_one_letter_code
_entity_poly.pdbx_strand_id
1 'polypeptide(L)'
;MRRFSFRPALTLRGRTFNGLRGWAGKPLHPPLTDVPVGAYVLAAAFDVISFAGGDDRAWARDFYRAASFALIGGAVVSLLAALTGFVDWKRSTEKGTQARRTVNAHAWTMITVTVLVIVGIAVRTAAFWDDPATPALALVLSLAAAVLTFLGGTLGGTLAYDYGFNVETAGDHPVWHPSETDVFPGDAHGAPSTAEGASGGSTAG
;
A
#
# COMPACT_ATOMS: atom_id res chain seq x y z
N MET A 1 -26.93 -9.66 -18.75
CA MET A 1 -25.55 -9.18 -18.54
C MET A 1 -25.57 -7.89 -17.76
N ARG A 2 -25.52 -8.02 -16.44
CA ARG A 2 -25.14 -6.94 -15.54
C ARG A 2 -23.76 -6.40 -15.95
N ARG A 3 -23.63 -5.08 -16.00
CA ARG A 3 -22.36 -4.40 -16.35
C ARG A 3 -21.60 -3.86 -15.14
N PHE A 4 -22.26 -3.78 -13.99
CA PHE A 4 -21.73 -3.18 -12.78
C PHE A 4 -22.08 -4.02 -11.56
N SER A 5 -21.15 -4.05 -10.60
CA SER A 5 -21.33 -4.61 -9.26
C SER A 5 -21.01 -3.52 -8.25
N PHE A 6 -22.01 -3.09 -7.47
CA PHE A 6 -21.91 -1.94 -6.53
C PHE A 6 -21.88 -2.35 -5.07
N ARG A 7 -21.72 -3.64 -4.76
CA ARG A 7 -21.59 -4.11 -3.37
C ARG A 7 -20.11 -4.28 -3.04
N PRO A 8 -19.42 -3.25 -2.50
CA PRO A 8 -18.07 -3.44 -2.00
C PRO A 8 -18.13 -4.32 -0.75
N ALA A 9 -17.59 -5.52 -0.87
CA ALA A 9 -17.32 -6.37 0.26
C ALA A 9 -16.12 -5.80 1.05
N LEU A 10 -16.34 -4.78 1.88
CA LEU A 10 -15.60 -4.67 3.15
C LEU A 10 -16.09 -5.81 4.07
N THR A 11 -15.91 -7.06 3.60
CA THR A 11 -16.31 -8.29 4.28
C THR A 11 -15.28 -8.58 5.35
N LEU A 12 -15.37 -7.83 6.44
CA LEU A 12 -14.71 -8.17 7.70
C LEU A 12 -15.53 -9.21 8.48
N ARG A 13 -16.82 -9.36 8.14
CA ARG A 13 -17.73 -10.32 8.76
C ARG A 13 -17.23 -11.75 8.52
N GLY A 14 -17.12 -12.53 9.60
CA GLY A 14 -16.61 -13.90 9.57
C GLY A 14 -15.08 -14.02 9.54
N ARG A 15 -14.33 -12.92 9.37
CA ARG A 15 -12.86 -12.93 9.43
C ARG A 15 -12.38 -12.81 10.87
N THR A 16 -11.38 -13.59 11.25
CA THR A 16 -10.74 -13.45 12.55
C THR A 16 -9.94 -12.15 12.62
N PHE A 17 -10.10 -11.41 13.72
CA PHE A 17 -9.33 -10.20 13.98
C PHE A 17 -8.01 -10.56 14.67
N ASN A 18 -6.89 -10.16 14.09
CA ASN A 18 -5.53 -10.50 14.52
C ASN A 18 -4.79 -9.30 15.14
N GLY A 19 -5.53 -8.30 15.65
CA GLY A 19 -4.97 -7.08 16.23
C GLY A 19 -4.37 -6.16 15.16
N LEU A 20 -3.17 -5.64 15.40
CA LEU A 20 -2.47 -4.72 14.48
C LEU A 20 -2.09 -5.32 13.12
N ARG A 21 -2.21 -6.64 12.96
CA ARG A 21 -2.06 -7.33 11.67
C ARG A 21 -3.31 -7.18 10.78
N GLY A 22 -4.43 -6.70 11.34
CA GLY A 22 -5.71 -6.61 10.65
C GLY A 22 -6.55 -7.88 10.76
N TRP A 23 -7.32 -8.15 9.71
CA TRP A 23 -8.17 -9.34 9.63
C TRP A 23 -7.50 -10.39 8.75
N ALA A 24 -7.86 -11.66 8.94
CA ALA A 24 -7.40 -12.73 8.04
C ALA A 24 -7.64 -12.32 6.58
N GLY A 25 -6.63 -12.36 5.72
CA GLY A 25 -6.72 -11.96 4.30
C GLY A 25 -6.92 -10.46 4.02
N LYS A 26 -6.95 -9.60 5.05
CA LYS A 26 -7.15 -8.14 4.95
C LYS A 26 -6.18 -7.42 5.91
N PRO A 27 -4.90 -7.30 5.53
CA PRO A 27 -3.89 -6.70 6.40
C PRO A 27 -4.08 -5.19 6.55
N LEU A 28 -3.71 -4.66 7.72
CA LEU A 28 -3.78 -3.21 7.99
C LEU A 28 -2.60 -2.44 7.38
N HIS A 29 -1.43 -3.06 7.26
CA HIS A 29 -0.22 -2.36 6.84
C HIS A 29 -0.31 -1.79 5.41
N PRO A 30 -0.64 -2.56 4.35
CA PRO A 30 -0.68 -2.04 2.98
C PRO A 30 -1.56 -0.80 2.76
N PRO A 31 -2.84 -0.76 3.19
CA PRO A 31 -3.65 0.45 2.98
C PRO A 31 -3.14 1.67 3.77
N LEU A 32 -2.47 1.47 4.92
CA LEU A 32 -1.83 2.57 5.63
C LEU A 32 -0.62 3.13 4.88
N THR A 33 0.05 2.32 4.04
CA THR A 33 1.22 2.78 3.26
C THR A 33 0.84 3.70 2.10
N ASP A 34 -0.41 3.66 1.61
CA ASP A 34 -0.86 4.52 0.50
C ASP A 34 -0.70 6.01 0.82
N VAL A 35 -0.98 6.40 2.07
CA VAL A 35 -0.87 7.79 2.53
C VAL A 35 0.58 8.32 2.48
N PRO A 36 1.57 7.71 3.17
CA PRO A 36 2.94 8.18 3.09
C PRO A 36 3.53 8.06 1.67
N VAL A 37 3.17 7.04 0.89
CA VAL A 37 3.62 6.93 -0.51
C VAL A 37 3.15 8.14 -1.32
N GLY A 38 1.85 8.45 -1.29
CA GLY A 38 1.32 9.63 -1.98
C GLY A 38 1.93 10.93 -1.46
N ALA A 39 2.04 11.07 -0.14
CA ALA A 39 2.59 12.26 0.49
C ALA A 39 4.04 12.54 0.10
N TYR A 40 4.92 11.54 0.09
CA TYR A 40 6.33 11.72 -0.22
C TYR A 40 6.57 11.98 -1.71
N VAL A 41 5.78 11.33 -2.59
CA VAL A 41 5.82 11.61 -4.03
C VAL A 41 5.32 13.03 -4.32
N LEU A 42 4.19 13.44 -3.74
CA LEU A 42 3.66 14.80 -3.92
C LEU A 42 4.60 15.86 -3.33
N ALA A 43 5.19 15.62 -2.17
CA ALA A 43 6.16 16.54 -1.60
C ALA A 43 7.35 16.78 -2.52
N ALA A 44 7.92 15.71 -3.09
CA ALA A 44 9.00 15.84 -4.06
C ALA A 44 8.57 16.60 -5.32
N ALA A 45 7.36 16.33 -5.85
CA ALA A 45 6.84 17.05 -7.01
C ALA A 45 6.63 18.55 -6.72
N PHE A 46 6.05 18.88 -5.56
CA PHE A 46 5.85 20.26 -5.12
C PHE A 46 7.18 20.98 -4.88
N ASP A 47 8.17 20.30 -4.30
CA ASP A 47 9.52 20.84 -4.13
C ASP A 47 10.20 21.14 -5.48
N VAL A 48 10.03 20.28 -6.49
CA VAL A 48 10.54 20.55 -7.85
C VAL A 48 9.87 21.78 -8.45
N ILE A 49 8.55 21.88 -8.35
CA ILE A 49 7.78 23.03 -8.87
C ILE A 49 8.26 24.31 -8.19
N SER A 50 8.31 24.30 -6.86
CA SER A 50 8.77 25.41 -6.03
C SER A 50 10.19 25.84 -6.39
N PHE A 51 11.14 24.89 -6.46
CA PHE A 51 12.53 25.15 -6.81
C PHE A 51 12.67 25.77 -8.21
N ALA A 52 11.88 25.30 -9.18
CA ALA A 52 11.87 25.86 -10.54
C ALA A 52 11.26 27.27 -10.61
N GLY A 53 10.37 27.62 -9.67
CA GLY A 53 9.79 28.94 -9.57
C GLY A 53 10.75 30.00 -9.06
N GLY A 54 11.65 29.61 -8.14
CA GLY A 54 12.59 30.50 -7.47
C GLY A 54 11.89 31.55 -6.59
N ASP A 55 12.69 32.46 -6.03
CA ASP A 55 12.27 33.38 -4.97
C ASP A 55 11.29 34.46 -5.43
N ASP A 56 11.23 34.73 -6.75
CA ASP A 56 10.46 35.83 -7.33
C ASP A 56 8.96 35.53 -7.50
N ARG A 57 8.54 34.28 -7.30
CA ARG A 57 7.18 33.83 -7.65
C ARG A 57 6.42 33.40 -6.40
N ALA A 58 5.31 34.08 -6.11
CA ALA A 58 4.47 33.78 -4.94
C ALA A 58 4.02 32.32 -4.88
N TRP A 59 3.71 31.70 -6.03
CA TRP A 59 3.30 30.29 -6.07
C TRP A 59 4.42 29.31 -5.70
N ALA A 60 5.70 29.69 -5.83
CA ALA A 60 6.81 28.83 -5.42
C ALA A 60 6.74 28.55 -3.91
N ARG A 61 6.49 29.60 -3.13
CA ARG A 61 6.28 29.51 -1.69
C ARG A 61 5.09 28.65 -1.32
N ASP A 62 3.99 28.76 -2.06
CA ASP A 62 2.79 27.95 -1.81
C ASP A 62 3.07 26.46 -2.01
N PHE A 63 3.80 26.11 -3.08
CA PHE A 63 4.24 24.73 -3.32
C PHE A 63 5.25 24.24 -2.27
N TYR A 64 6.20 25.07 -1.83
CA TYR A 64 7.12 24.70 -0.76
C TYR A 64 6.38 24.40 0.56
N ARG A 65 5.39 25.22 0.92
CA ARG A 65 4.54 24.97 2.09
C ARG A 65 3.71 23.71 1.93
N ALA A 66 3.12 23.49 0.75
CA ALA A 66 2.37 22.28 0.44
C ALA A 66 3.27 21.03 0.58
N ALA A 67 4.51 21.07 0.07
CA ALA A 67 5.49 19.99 0.23
C ALA A 67 5.81 19.72 1.70
N SER A 68 6.01 20.79 2.48
CA SER A 68 6.32 20.70 3.90
C SER A 68 5.18 20.05 4.71
N PHE A 69 3.94 20.47 4.49
CA PHE A 69 2.79 19.88 5.15
C PHE A 69 2.48 18.46 4.68
N ALA A 70 2.69 18.16 3.39
CA ALA A 70 2.57 16.80 2.87
C ALA A 70 3.59 15.86 3.54
N LEU A 71 4.87 16.26 3.67
CA LEU A 71 5.88 15.49 4.39
C LEU A 71 5.48 15.24 5.85
N ILE A 72 5.03 16.26 6.56
CA ILE A 72 4.63 16.13 7.97
C ILE A 72 3.43 15.19 8.11
N GLY A 73 2.38 15.38 7.31
CA GLY A 73 1.19 14.53 7.33
C GLY A 73 1.51 13.07 6.95
N GLY A 74 2.33 12.88 5.91
CA GLY A 74 2.83 11.57 5.51
C GLY A 74 3.65 10.90 6.62
N ALA A 75 4.53 11.65 7.29
CA ALA A 75 5.33 11.14 8.39
C ALA A 75 4.48 10.64 9.55
N VAL A 76 3.43 11.37 9.93
CA VAL A 76 2.51 10.95 11.01
C VAL A 76 1.86 9.61 10.69
N VAL A 77 1.32 9.43 9.48
CA VAL A 77 0.68 8.16 9.09
C VAL A 77 1.71 7.05 8.87
N SER A 78 2.93 7.40 8.44
CA SER A 78 4.02 6.43 8.30
C SER A 78 4.39 5.76 9.63
N LEU A 79 4.18 6.41 10.78
CA LEU A 79 4.37 5.79 12.09
C LEU A 79 3.37 4.65 12.33
N LEU A 80 2.12 4.83 11.91
CA LEU A 80 1.10 3.77 11.99
C LEU A 80 1.40 2.63 11.02
N ALA A 81 1.85 2.95 9.80
CA ALA A 81 2.30 1.96 8.84
C ALA A 81 3.52 1.18 9.38
N ALA A 82 4.53 1.85 9.94
CA ALA A 82 5.72 1.21 10.51
C ALA A 82 5.35 0.31 11.70
N LEU A 83 4.42 0.73 12.56
CA LEU A 83 3.96 -0.07 13.69
C LEU A 83 3.28 -1.37 13.23
N THR A 84 2.33 -1.27 12.30
CA THR A 84 1.62 -2.45 11.76
C THR A 84 2.58 -3.37 10.99
N GLY A 85 3.47 -2.80 10.18
CA GLY A 85 4.51 -3.54 9.44
C GLY A 85 5.53 -4.24 10.36
N PHE A 86 5.89 -3.63 11.48
CA PHE A 86 6.76 -4.26 12.48
C PHE A 86 6.10 -5.50 13.12
N VAL A 87 4.81 -5.41 13.45
CA VAL A 87 4.06 -6.57 13.99
C VAL A 87 3.97 -7.67 12.94
N ASP A 88 3.72 -7.32 11.68
CA ASP A 88 3.69 -8.25 10.56
C ASP A 88 5.03 -8.95 10.35
N TRP A 89 6.14 -8.21 10.35
CA TRP A 89 7.50 -8.76 10.32
C TRP A 89 7.74 -9.72 11.47
N LYS A 90 7.39 -9.32 12.70
CA LYS A 90 7.66 -10.15 13.89
C LYS A 90 6.84 -11.44 13.90
N ARG A 91 5.57 -11.40 13.46
CA ARG A 91 4.62 -12.51 13.65
C ARG A 91 4.27 -13.31 12.39
N SER A 92 4.64 -12.83 11.20
CA SER A 92 4.22 -13.44 9.92
C SER A 92 5.40 -13.84 9.03
N THR A 93 6.63 -13.71 9.52
CA THR A 93 7.82 -14.16 8.77
C THR A 93 8.68 -15.09 9.61
N GLU A 94 9.11 -16.19 9.01
CA GLU A 94 10.03 -17.14 9.61
C GLU A 94 11.48 -16.86 9.19
N LYS A 95 12.43 -17.00 10.12
CA LYS A 95 13.86 -16.76 9.84
C LYS A 95 14.38 -17.75 8.80
N GLY A 96 15.32 -17.31 7.96
CA GLY A 96 15.93 -18.14 6.90
C GLY A 96 15.13 -18.21 5.58
N THR A 97 13.86 -17.82 5.57
CA THR A 97 13.03 -17.82 4.36
C THR A 97 13.36 -16.67 3.40
N GLN A 98 13.06 -16.84 2.11
CA GLN A 98 13.14 -15.77 1.11
C GLN A 98 12.24 -14.59 1.48
N ALA A 99 11.01 -14.87 1.94
CA ALA A 99 10.07 -13.85 2.40
C ALA A 99 10.70 -12.97 3.49
N ARG A 100 11.34 -13.56 4.51
CA ARG A 100 12.02 -12.77 5.57
C ARG A 100 13.14 -11.89 5.02
N ARG A 101 13.91 -12.38 4.03
CA ARG A 101 14.96 -11.56 3.38
C ARG A 101 14.35 -10.35 2.66
N THR A 102 13.27 -10.55 1.90
CA THR A 102 12.57 -9.46 1.20
C THR A 102 11.91 -8.48 2.18
N VAL A 103 11.26 -8.96 3.25
CA VAL A 103 10.70 -8.07 4.29
C VAL A 103 11.80 -7.27 4.97
N ASN A 104 12.95 -7.88 5.27
CA ASN A 104 14.08 -7.14 5.84
C ASN A 104 14.59 -6.04 4.89
N ALA A 105 14.72 -6.34 3.60
CA ALA A 105 15.14 -5.35 2.59
C ALA A 105 14.14 -4.19 2.53
N HIS A 106 12.85 -4.49 2.43
CA HIS A 106 11.78 -3.49 2.45
C HIS A 106 11.82 -2.62 3.72
N ALA A 107 11.91 -3.26 4.89
CA ALA A 107 11.93 -2.55 6.18
C ALA A 107 13.14 -1.62 6.30
N TRP A 108 14.34 -2.08 5.91
CA TRP A 108 15.54 -1.23 5.93
C TRP A 108 15.44 -0.05 4.97
N THR A 109 14.93 -0.27 3.75
CA THR A 109 14.66 0.83 2.81
C THR A 109 13.70 1.86 3.41
N MET A 110 12.62 1.42 4.04
CA MET A 110 11.63 2.32 4.63
C MET A 110 12.12 3.02 5.91
N ILE A 111 13.01 2.40 6.68
CA ILE A 111 13.73 3.07 7.78
C ILE A 111 14.61 4.19 7.23
N THR A 112 15.35 3.94 6.14
CA THR A 112 16.14 5.00 5.48
C THR A 112 15.28 6.15 4.99
N VAL A 113 14.14 5.86 4.33
CA VAL A 113 13.15 6.89 3.94
C VAL A 113 12.69 7.68 5.16
N THR A 114 12.35 7.00 6.26
CA THR A 114 11.88 7.64 7.49
C THR A 114 12.92 8.61 8.04
N VAL A 115 14.20 8.22 8.05
CA VAL A 115 15.30 9.11 8.47
C VAL A 115 15.41 10.33 7.54
N LEU A 116 15.37 10.13 6.22
CA LEU A 116 15.42 11.23 5.26
C LEU A 116 14.25 12.21 5.44
N VAL A 117 13.05 11.69 5.69
CA VAL A 117 11.85 12.51 5.92
C VAL A 117 11.96 13.28 7.23
N ILE A 118 12.40 12.65 8.33
CA ILE A 118 12.60 13.33 9.61
C ILE A 118 13.66 14.44 9.47
N VAL A 119 14.79 14.16 8.83
CA VAL A 119 15.84 15.15 8.56
C VAL A 119 15.29 16.27 7.66
N GLY A 120 14.53 15.91 6.63
CA GLY A 120 13.89 16.86 5.72
C GLY A 120 12.90 17.79 6.42
N ILE A 121 12.09 17.26 7.35
CA ILE A 121 11.18 18.05 8.18
C ILE A 121 12.00 18.96 9.11
N ALA A 122 12.99 18.41 9.82
CA ALA A 122 13.82 19.16 10.76
C ALA A 122 14.52 20.35 10.08
N VAL A 123 15.16 20.10 8.92
CA VAL A 123 15.83 21.13 8.12
C VAL A 123 14.85 22.23 7.68
N ARG A 124 13.67 21.86 7.18
CA ARG A 124 12.62 22.83 6.80
C ARG A 124 12.19 23.66 8.00
N THR A 125 11.88 23.03 9.14
CA THR A 125 11.37 23.72 10.33
C THR A 125 12.41 24.55 11.07
N ALA A 126 13.68 24.14 11.07
CA ALA A 126 14.71 24.76 11.89
C ALA A 126 15.51 25.84 11.14
N ALA A 127 15.62 25.73 9.82
CA ALA A 127 16.51 26.60 9.03
C ALA A 127 15.81 27.35 7.89
N PHE A 128 14.72 26.80 7.33
CA PHE A 128 14.18 27.28 6.06
C PHE A 128 12.66 27.45 6.08
N TRP A 129 12.05 27.68 7.24
CA TRP A 129 10.59 27.66 7.36
C TRP A 129 9.92 28.79 6.56
N ASP A 130 10.56 29.96 6.54
CA ASP A 130 10.04 31.18 5.91
C ASP A 130 10.63 31.46 4.52
N ASP A 131 11.45 30.54 4.00
CA ASP A 131 12.05 30.69 2.67
C ASP A 131 10.99 30.85 1.57
N PRO A 132 11.26 31.71 0.57
CA PRO A 132 10.30 32.01 -0.49
C PRO A 132 10.14 30.86 -1.50
N ALA A 133 11.08 29.93 -1.55
CA ALA A 133 11.05 28.74 -2.41
C ALA A 133 11.78 27.58 -1.74
N THR A 134 11.71 26.40 -2.34
CA THR A 134 12.34 25.19 -1.81
C THR A 134 13.87 25.34 -1.86
N PRO A 135 14.60 25.21 -0.73
CA PRO A 135 16.06 25.20 -0.74
C PRO A 135 16.62 23.94 -1.42
N ALA A 136 17.81 24.03 -2.02
CA ALA A 136 18.44 22.90 -2.71
C ALA A 136 18.60 21.64 -1.82
N LEU A 137 18.95 21.83 -0.54
CA LEU A 137 19.04 20.72 0.41
C LEU A 137 17.69 20.03 0.65
N ALA A 138 16.62 20.82 0.81
CA ALA A 138 15.27 20.30 1.01
C ALA A 138 14.78 19.51 -0.21
N LEU A 139 15.08 20.00 -1.43
CA LEU A 139 14.80 19.33 -2.70
C LEU A 139 15.52 17.98 -2.82
N VAL A 140 16.83 17.94 -2.55
CA VAL A 140 17.61 16.69 -2.65
C VAL A 140 17.07 15.64 -1.67
N LEU A 141 16.72 16.05 -0.45
CA LEU A 141 16.16 15.15 0.56
C LEU A 141 14.78 14.59 0.14
N SER A 142 13.88 15.42 -0.40
CA SER A 142 12.55 14.95 -0.82
C SER A 142 12.62 14.08 -2.06
N LEU A 143 13.47 14.40 -3.04
CA LEU A 143 13.72 13.55 -4.20
C LEU A 143 14.30 12.17 -3.79
N ALA A 144 15.30 12.16 -2.91
CA ALA A 144 15.87 10.91 -2.41
C ALA A 144 14.83 10.07 -1.65
N ALA A 145 14.01 10.71 -0.80
CA ALA A 145 12.92 10.04 -0.10
C ALA A 145 11.89 9.44 -1.05
N ALA A 146 11.47 10.19 -2.08
CA ALA A 146 10.50 9.72 -3.09
C ALA A 146 11.03 8.54 -3.90
N VAL A 147 12.29 8.60 -4.37
CA VAL A 147 12.91 7.50 -5.11
C VAL A 147 13.02 6.24 -4.24
N LEU A 148 13.49 6.36 -3.01
CA LEU A 148 13.57 5.21 -2.11
C LEU A 148 12.20 4.67 -1.70
N THR A 149 11.19 5.54 -1.61
CA THR A 149 9.80 5.13 -1.38
C THR A 149 9.27 4.31 -2.55
N PHE A 150 9.55 4.71 -3.79
CA PHE A 150 9.22 3.91 -4.97
C PHE A 150 9.92 2.54 -4.92
N LEU A 151 11.24 2.52 -4.67
CA LEU A 151 12.01 1.27 -4.58
C LEU A 151 11.50 0.35 -3.47
N GLY A 152 11.29 0.87 -2.26
CA GLY A 152 10.74 0.04 -1.18
C GLY A 152 9.28 -0.35 -1.45
N GLY A 153 8.52 0.45 -2.19
CA GLY A 153 7.20 0.10 -2.71
C GLY A 153 7.24 -1.11 -3.65
N THR A 154 8.24 -1.23 -4.52
CA THR A 154 8.42 -2.44 -5.35
C THR A 154 8.68 -3.69 -4.50
N LEU A 155 9.51 -3.58 -3.46
CA LEU A 155 9.75 -4.68 -2.51
C LEU A 155 8.47 -5.05 -1.75
N GLY A 156 7.69 -4.06 -1.33
CA GLY A 156 6.37 -4.25 -0.71
C GLY A 156 5.37 -4.90 -1.66
N GLY A 157 5.41 -4.51 -2.94
CA GLY A 157 4.63 -5.10 -4.02
C GLY A 157 4.93 -6.58 -4.20
N THR A 158 6.21 -6.98 -4.22
CA THR A 158 6.57 -8.42 -4.26
C THR A 158 6.01 -9.17 -3.05
N LEU A 159 6.06 -8.60 -1.85
CA LEU A 159 5.47 -9.24 -0.67
C LEU A 159 3.95 -9.44 -0.84
N ALA A 160 3.23 -8.41 -1.28
CA ALA A 160 1.78 -8.45 -1.37
C ALA A 160 1.29 -9.30 -2.57
N TYR A 161 1.83 -9.06 -3.75
CA TYR A 161 1.34 -9.60 -5.02
C TYR A 161 1.98 -10.92 -5.40
N ASP A 162 3.29 -11.08 -5.16
CA ASP A 162 4.00 -12.31 -5.55
C ASP A 162 3.96 -13.36 -4.44
N TYR A 163 4.11 -12.95 -3.18
CA TYR A 163 4.16 -13.89 -2.04
C TYR A 163 2.82 -14.06 -1.32
N GLY A 164 1.79 -13.27 -1.66
CA GLY A 164 0.50 -13.31 -0.97
C GLY A 164 0.62 -13.00 0.53
N PHE A 165 1.55 -12.13 0.92
CA PHE A 165 1.88 -11.90 2.32
C PHE A 165 0.70 -11.32 3.10
N ASN A 166 0.16 -12.10 4.04
CA ASN A 166 -1.05 -11.80 4.83
C ASN A 166 -2.35 -11.57 4.00
N VAL A 167 -2.36 -11.93 2.70
CA VAL A 167 -3.53 -11.83 1.82
C VAL A 167 -3.96 -13.22 1.31
N GLU A 168 -5.17 -13.31 0.78
CA GLU A 168 -5.69 -14.51 0.11
C GLU A 168 -5.38 -14.42 -1.40
N THR A 169 -4.71 -15.43 -1.94
CA THR A 169 -4.50 -15.54 -3.40
C THR A 169 -5.75 -16.14 -4.04
N ALA A 170 -6.24 -15.50 -5.11
CA ALA A 170 -7.55 -15.86 -5.68
C ALA A 170 -7.55 -17.23 -6.37
N GLY A 171 -6.46 -17.64 -7.04
CA GLY A 171 -6.45 -18.87 -7.84
C GLY A 171 -7.57 -18.87 -8.89
N ASP A 172 -8.23 -20.03 -9.07
CA ASP A 172 -9.44 -20.17 -9.90
C ASP A 172 -10.70 -19.77 -9.10
N HIS A 173 -10.84 -18.47 -8.84
CA HIS A 173 -11.94 -17.95 -8.03
C HIS A 173 -13.22 -17.75 -8.86
N PRO A 174 -14.43 -18.11 -8.35
CA PRO A 174 -15.69 -17.99 -9.10
C PRO A 174 -16.04 -16.60 -9.61
N VAL A 175 -15.46 -15.55 -9.00
CA VAL A 175 -15.60 -14.15 -9.44
C VAL A 175 -15.10 -13.91 -10.87
N TRP A 176 -14.24 -14.78 -11.39
CA TRP A 176 -13.68 -14.69 -12.74
C TRP A 176 -14.48 -15.49 -13.78
N HIS A 177 -15.49 -16.26 -13.37
CA HIS A 177 -16.34 -17.00 -14.30
C HIS A 177 -17.53 -16.15 -14.78
N PRO A 178 -17.99 -16.32 -16.04
CA PRO A 178 -19.21 -15.68 -16.52
C PRO A 178 -20.41 -16.01 -15.62
N SER A 179 -20.99 -15.00 -14.97
CA SER A 179 -22.17 -15.14 -14.11
C SER A 179 -22.98 -13.85 -14.06
N GLU A 180 -24.28 -13.95 -13.79
CA GLU A 180 -25.16 -12.81 -13.44
C GLU A 180 -25.27 -12.62 -11.91
N THR A 181 -24.61 -13.49 -11.13
CA THR A 181 -24.56 -13.41 -9.67
C THR A 181 -23.22 -12.87 -9.22
N ASP A 182 -23.26 -11.83 -8.38
CA ASP A 182 -22.07 -11.34 -7.68
C ASP A 182 -21.66 -12.36 -6.61
N VAL A 183 -20.37 -12.62 -6.50
CA VAL A 183 -19.77 -13.56 -5.54
C VAL A 183 -19.10 -12.76 -4.42
N PHE A 184 -19.48 -13.00 -3.16
CA PHE A 184 -18.89 -12.33 -2.00
C PHE A 184 -18.19 -13.32 -1.04
N PRO A 185 -17.12 -12.89 -0.36
CA PRO A 185 -16.48 -13.71 0.67
C PRO A 185 -17.46 -14.12 1.78
N GLY A 186 -17.56 -15.42 2.06
CA GLY A 186 -18.45 -15.98 3.07
C GLY A 186 -19.82 -16.44 2.55
N ASP A 187 -20.11 -16.25 1.26
CA ASP A 187 -21.24 -16.93 0.62
C ASP A 187 -21.01 -18.45 0.66
N ALA A 188 -22.05 -19.22 0.99
CA ALA A 188 -22.00 -20.67 0.93
C ALA A 188 -21.96 -21.11 -0.54
N HIS A 189 -20.76 -21.15 -1.12
CA HIS A 189 -20.58 -21.75 -2.44
C HIS A 189 -20.75 -23.26 -2.27
N GLY A 190 -21.93 -23.76 -2.65
CA GLY A 190 -22.18 -25.18 -2.76
C GLY A 190 -21.09 -25.81 -3.63
N ALA A 191 -20.59 -26.97 -3.20
CA ALA A 191 -19.72 -27.81 -4.02
C ALA A 191 -20.31 -27.94 -5.44
N PRO A 192 -19.47 -28.11 -6.48
CA PRO A 192 -19.97 -28.28 -7.84
C PRO A 192 -21.05 -29.35 -7.84
N SER A 193 -22.26 -29.01 -8.29
CA SER A 193 -23.29 -30.02 -8.49
C SER A 193 -22.74 -31.00 -9.51
N THR A 194 -22.44 -32.22 -9.07
CA THR A 194 -22.28 -33.35 -9.98
C THR A 194 -23.57 -33.42 -10.79
N ALA A 195 -23.51 -32.99 -12.05
CA ALA A 195 -24.63 -33.11 -12.96
C ALA A 195 -24.96 -34.60 -13.11
N GLU A 196 -26.04 -34.99 -12.46
CA GLU A 196 -26.64 -36.30 -12.55
C GLU A 196 -27.51 -36.36 -13.81
N GLY A 197 -27.31 -37.41 -14.61
CA GLY A 197 -28.39 -38.05 -15.38
C GLY A 197 -28.67 -37.55 -16.79
N ALA A 198 -28.04 -38.19 -17.78
CA ALA A 198 -28.77 -38.61 -18.97
C ALA A 198 -28.71 -40.14 -19.05
N SER A 199 -29.74 -40.75 -18.45
CA SER A 199 -30.12 -42.14 -18.63
C SER A 199 -30.54 -42.39 -20.08
N GLY A 200 -30.11 -43.52 -20.63
CA GLY A 200 -30.53 -44.01 -21.93
C GLY A 200 -30.29 -45.52 -22.00
N GLY A 201 -30.98 -46.27 -21.16
CA GLY A 201 -31.07 -47.72 -21.31
C GLY A 201 -31.84 -48.07 -22.58
N SER A 202 -31.32 -49.02 -23.35
CA SER A 202 -32.09 -49.80 -24.31
C SER A 202 -31.74 -51.27 -24.11
N THR A 203 -32.71 -52.01 -23.59
CA THR A 203 -32.72 -53.46 -23.46
C THR A 203 -33.21 -54.13 -24.75
N ALA A 204 -32.60 -55.28 -25.04
CA ALA A 204 -33.13 -56.46 -25.73
C ALA A 204 -33.42 -56.40 -27.25
N GLY A 205 -32.87 -57.42 -27.94
CA GLY A 205 -33.06 -57.76 -29.35
C GLY A 205 -31.92 -58.65 -29.81
#